data_AF-A0A8H3QNS4-F1
#
_entry.id   AF-A0A8H3QNS4-F1
#
_cell.length_a   1.000
_cell.length_b   1.000
_cell.length_c   1.000
_cell.angle_alpha   90.00
_cell.angle_beta   90.00
_cell.angle_gamma   90.00
#
_symmetry.space_group_name_H-M   'P 1'
#
loop_
_entity.id
_entity.type
_entity.pdbx_description
1 polymer ?
#
loop_
_entity_poly.entity_id
_entity_poly.type
_entity_poly.pdbx_seq_one_letter_code
_entity_poly.pdbx_strand_id
1 'polypeptide(L)'
;MLFSARNDFNTHLNHIRTYISLKSTFSRQNSPKPISTAKPILSQDNLFHPLSKSPFEDLRHRYKQICVYGSCPVCLSQDNEVKNKPKYECPDCGYPTHCSLEHYLQDKEKHKNLGTCSMLKQSNEDEHDLRSGRTMIELDFPSSQPLDEQVNMLNWDLYFYTRGFPSMDNDRSVRHV
;
A
#
# COMPACT_ATOMS: atom_id res chain seq x y z
N MET A 1 -19.62 2.83 72.64
CA MET A 1 -20.37 4.02 72.16
C MET A 1 -19.69 4.42 70.85
N LEU A 2 -20.26 4.41 69.65
CA LEU A 2 -21.64 4.44 69.17
C LEU A 2 -21.76 3.65 67.84
N PHE A 3 -22.88 2.94 67.69
CA PHE A 3 -23.72 2.64 66.51
C PHE A 3 -23.11 2.56 65.10
N SER A 4 -23.19 1.42 64.39
CA SER A 4 -24.37 0.79 63.75
C SER A 4 -24.58 1.27 62.30
N ALA A 5 -24.58 0.33 61.35
CA ALA A 5 -25.71 0.09 60.44
C ALA A 5 -25.27 -0.82 59.27
N ARG A 6 -25.93 -1.97 59.14
CA ARG A 6 -26.14 -2.62 57.83
C ARG A 6 -26.94 -1.66 56.97
N ASN A 7 -26.65 -1.60 55.67
CA ASN A 7 -27.65 -1.16 54.71
C ASN A 7 -27.51 -1.96 53.41
N ASP A 8 -28.55 -2.74 53.16
CA ASP A 8 -28.84 -3.41 51.91
C ASP A 8 -29.03 -2.38 50.79
N PHE A 9 -28.31 -2.53 49.68
CA PHE A 9 -28.66 -1.86 48.43
C PHE A 9 -28.89 -2.90 47.35
N ASN A 10 -30.15 -3.35 47.32
CA ASN A 10 -30.76 -4.02 46.20
C ASN A 10 -31.06 -2.95 45.14
N THR A 11 -30.39 -2.97 43.98
CA THR A 11 -30.76 -2.16 42.82
C THR A 11 -30.98 -3.08 41.62
N HIS A 12 -32.25 -3.45 41.50
CA HIS A 12 -33.01 -3.89 40.33
C HIS A 12 -32.26 -3.74 38.98
N LEU A 13 -31.73 -4.85 38.46
CA LEU A 13 -31.34 -4.96 37.05
C LEU A 13 -32.63 -4.98 36.22
N ASN A 14 -32.98 -3.83 35.64
CA ASN A 14 -34.04 -3.74 34.64
C ASN A 14 -33.59 -4.47 33.36
N HIS A 15 -33.90 -5.77 33.27
CA HIS A 15 -33.89 -6.47 31.98
C HIS A 15 -35.06 -5.95 31.14
N ILE A 16 -34.81 -4.91 30.35
CA ILE A 16 -35.70 -4.53 29.26
C ILE A 16 -35.50 -5.57 28.16
N ARG A 17 -36.34 -6.61 28.15
CA ARG A 17 -36.53 -7.46 26.97
C ARG A 17 -37.24 -6.62 25.91
N THR A 18 -36.47 -5.99 25.03
CA THR A 18 -37.00 -5.40 23.80
C THR A 18 -37.43 -6.55 22.90
N TYR A 19 -38.75 -6.78 22.83
CA TYR A 19 -39.34 -7.67 21.85
C TYR A 19 -39.13 -7.06 20.45
N ILE A 20 -38.31 -7.70 19.63
CA ILE A 20 -38.12 -7.31 18.24
C ILE A 20 -39.42 -7.63 17.50
N SER A 21 -40.14 -6.58 17.12
CA SER A 21 -41.34 -6.66 16.28
C SER A 21 -40.95 -7.13 14.88
N LEU A 22 -41.37 -8.35 14.52
CA LEU A 22 -41.27 -8.86 13.16
C LEU A 22 -42.39 -8.23 12.30
N LYS A 23 -42.10 -7.07 11.70
CA LYS A 23 -42.84 -6.58 10.54
C LYS A 23 -41.85 -6.22 9.42
N SER A 24 -41.75 -7.17 8.50
CA SER A 24 -41.37 -7.11 7.08
C SER A 24 -41.10 -5.72 6.50
N THR A 25 -40.02 -5.57 5.72
CA THR A 25 -40.12 -5.52 4.24
C THR A 25 -38.73 -5.48 3.61
N PHE A 26 -38.43 -6.50 2.78
CA PHE A 26 -37.43 -6.53 1.70
C PHE A 26 -36.30 -5.49 1.75
N SER A 27 -35.21 -5.85 2.44
CA SER A 27 -33.91 -5.24 2.14
C SER A 27 -33.50 -5.74 0.76
N ARG A 28 -33.44 -4.82 -0.21
CA ARG A 28 -32.86 -5.07 -1.53
C ARG A 28 -31.44 -5.54 -1.30
N GLN A 29 -31.17 -6.83 -1.56
CA GLN A 29 -29.81 -7.32 -1.68
C GLN A 29 -29.16 -6.47 -2.78
N ASN A 30 -28.31 -5.53 -2.39
CA ASN A 30 -27.36 -4.94 -3.33
C ASN A 30 -26.45 -6.10 -3.72
N SER A 31 -26.77 -6.76 -4.84
CA SER A 31 -25.80 -7.59 -5.51
C SER A 31 -24.53 -6.74 -5.67
N PRO A 32 -23.34 -7.26 -5.31
CA PRO A 32 -22.11 -6.54 -5.54
C PRO A 32 -22.12 -6.14 -7.02
N LYS A 33 -22.10 -4.83 -7.28
CA LYS A 33 -22.00 -4.33 -8.66
C LYS A 33 -20.79 -5.01 -9.28
N PRO A 34 -20.90 -5.60 -10.48
CA PRO A 34 -19.73 -6.16 -11.14
C PRO A 34 -18.68 -5.06 -11.20
N ILE A 35 -17.54 -5.32 -10.57
CA ILE A 35 -16.38 -4.45 -10.57
C ILE A 35 -16.12 -4.10 -12.03
N SER A 36 -16.10 -2.80 -12.35
CA SER A 36 -16.06 -2.34 -13.73
C SER A 36 -14.90 -3.01 -14.46
N THR A 37 -15.21 -3.77 -15.51
CA THR A 37 -14.25 -4.42 -16.42
C THR A 37 -13.57 -3.40 -17.35
N ALA A 38 -13.32 -2.19 -16.84
CA ALA A 38 -12.54 -1.21 -17.57
C ALA A 38 -11.15 -1.80 -17.79
N LYS A 39 -10.74 -1.86 -19.06
CA LYS A 39 -9.39 -2.32 -19.40
C LYS A 39 -8.39 -1.45 -18.65
N PRO A 40 -7.39 -2.03 -17.98
CA PRO A 40 -6.39 -1.25 -17.27
C PRO A 40 -5.63 -0.36 -18.27
N ILE A 41 -5.19 0.81 -17.80
CA ILE A 41 -4.42 1.80 -18.57
C ILE A 41 -3.07 1.21 -18.98
N LEU A 42 -2.46 0.42 -18.09
CA LEU A 42 -1.22 -0.31 -18.33
C LEU A 42 -1.43 -1.81 -18.15
N SER A 43 -0.81 -2.60 -19.02
CA SER A 43 -0.71 -4.04 -18.86
C SER A 43 0.36 -4.40 -17.82
N GLN A 44 0.20 -5.57 -17.19
CA GLN A 44 1.12 -6.08 -16.17
C GLN A 44 2.55 -6.34 -16.67
N ASP A 45 2.70 -6.55 -17.98
CA ASP A 45 3.99 -6.77 -18.62
C ASP A 45 4.70 -5.46 -19.02
N ASN A 46 4.04 -4.30 -18.88
CA ASN A 46 4.54 -3.00 -19.32
C ASN A 46 4.40 -1.92 -18.25
N LEU A 47 4.89 -2.22 -17.04
CA LEU A 47 4.84 -1.32 -15.89
C LEU A 47 6.05 -0.39 -15.78
N PHE A 48 7.17 -0.74 -16.41
CA PHE A 48 8.40 0.05 -16.29
C PHE A 48 8.44 1.21 -17.29
N HIS A 49 8.36 2.45 -16.79
CA HIS A 49 8.58 3.67 -17.57
C HIS A 49 9.50 4.62 -16.79
N PRO A 50 10.49 5.28 -17.43
CA PRO A 50 11.22 6.37 -16.78
C PRO A 50 10.27 7.45 -16.29
N LEU A 51 10.51 8.00 -15.09
CA LEU A 51 9.54 8.90 -14.46
C LEU A 51 9.27 10.17 -15.30
N SER A 52 10.27 10.70 -16.01
CA SER A 52 10.09 11.84 -16.92
C SER A 52 9.11 11.57 -18.07
N LYS A 53 9.03 10.31 -18.53
CA LYS A 53 8.23 9.86 -19.67
C LYS A 53 7.05 8.98 -19.27
N SER A 54 6.76 8.88 -17.97
CA SER A 54 5.65 8.10 -17.46
C SER A 54 4.34 8.53 -18.12
N PRO A 55 3.39 7.61 -18.41
CA PRO A 55 2.06 7.97 -18.90
C PRO A 55 1.26 8.78 -17.87
N PHE A 56 1.57 8.68 -16.58
CA PHE A 56 0.85 9.34 -15.50
C PHE A 56 1.48 10.69 -15.12
N GLU A 57 0.66 11.75 -15.01
CA GLU A 57 1.16 13.10 -14.65
C GLU A 57 1.75 13.13 -13.24
N ASP A 58 1.18 12.40 -12.28
CA ASP A 58 1.68 12.35 -10.91
C ASP A 58 3.14 11.87 -10.82
N LEU A 59 3.51 10.91 -11.66
CA LEU A 59 4.88 10.37 -11.71
C LEU A 59 5.84 11.34 -12.39
N ARG A 60 5.37 12.06 -13.41
CA ARG A 60 6.13 13.18 -14.01
C ARG A 60 6.30 14.34 -13.02
N HIS A 61 5.30 14.59 -12.17
CA HIS A 61 5.41 15.57 -11.09
C HIS A 61 6.41 15.12 -10.02
N ARG A 62 6.36 13.84 -9.63
CA ARG A 62 7.36 13.25 -8.73
C ARG A 62 8.78 13.38 -9.28
N TYR A 63 8.98 13.12 -10.58
CA TYR A 63 10.26 13.39 -11.25
C TYR A 63 10.73 14.83 -11.01
N LYS A 64 9.87 15.83 -11.29
CA LYS A 64 10.20 17.25 -11.10
C LYS A 64 10.57 17.54 -9.64
N GLN A 65 9.82 16.99 -8.68
CA GLN A 65 10.11 17.15 -7.25
C GLN A 65 11.47 16.55 -6.87
N ILE A 66 11.82 15.36 -7.37
CA ILE A 66 13.13 14.76 -7.11
C ILE A 66 14.23 15.63 -7.72
N CYS A 67 14.03 16.18 -8.92
CA CYS A 67 14.99 17.09 -9.54
C CYS A 67 15.16 18.42 -8.79
N VAL A 68 14.17 18.87 -8.03
CA VAL A 68 14.26 20.12 -7.24
C VAL A 68 14.88 19.85 -5.87
N TYR A 69 14.42 18.81 -5.18
CA TYR A 69 14.76 18.57 -3.78
C TYR A 69 15.87 17.54 -3.58
N GLY A 70 16.04 16.61 -4.52
CA GLY A 70 17.06 15.57 -4.47
C GLY A 70 18.49 16.10 -4.51
N SER A 71 19.43 15.23 -4.21
CA SER A 71 20.87 15.54 -4.26
C SER A 71 21.62 14.38 -4.91
N CYS A 72 22.61 14.69 -5.74
CA CYS A 72 23.44 13.66 -6.35
C CYS A 72 24.38 13.01 -5.31
N PRO A 73 24.42 11.67 -5.20
CA PRO A 73 25.22 10.96 -4.18
C PRO A 73 26.73 11.20 -4.35
N VAL A 74 27.20 11.32 -5.59
CA VAL A 74 28.61 11.61 -5.90
C VAL A 74 29.00 13.02 -5.44
N CYS A 75 28.16 14.03 -5.70
CA CYS A 75 28.42 15.40 -5.23
C CYS A 75 28.47 15.49 -3.70
N LEU A 76 27.62 14.71 -3.02
CA LEU A 76 27.62 14.64 -1.56
C LEU A 76 28.87 13.96 -0.99
N SER A 77 29.44 13.00 -1.71
CA SER A 77 30.61 12.24 -1.26
C SER A 77 31.94 12.99 -1.47
N GLN A 78 31.96 13.99 -2.35
CA GLN A 78 33.17 14.73 -2.73
C GLN A 78 33.40 16.01 -1.90
N ASP A 79 32.65 16.23 -0.82
CA ASP A 79 32.70 17.45 0.01
C ASP A 79 32.70 18.77 -0.80
N ASN A 80 32.09 18.74 -1.99
CA ASN A 80 31.96 19.92 -2.83
C ASN A 80 30.89 20.85 -2.23
N GLU A 81 31.19 22.14 -2.11
CA GLU A 81 30.23 23.16 -1.66
C GLU A 81 28.96 23.18 -2.55
N VAL A 82 29.10 22.82 -3.83
CA VAL A 82 28.01 22.82 -4.80
C VAL A 82 27.31 21.46 -4.85
N LYS A 83 26.19 21.35 -4.13
CA LYS A 83 25.30 20.19 -4.17
C LYS A 83 24.41 20.24 -5.40
N ASN A 84 24.88 19.61 -6.48
CA ASN A 84 24.09 19.53 -7.71
C ASN A 84 22.86 18.64 -7.55
N LYS A 85 21.78 19.08 -8.19
CA LYS A 85 20.50 18.37 -8.22
C LYS A 85 20.49 17.26 -9.27
N PRO A 86 19.79 16.14 -9.01
CA PRO A 86 19.71 15.05 -9.97
C PRO A 86 18.89 15.45 -11.19
N LYS A 87 19.39 15.12 -12.39
CA LYS A 87 18.76 15.40 -13.69
C LYS A 87 18.83 14.17 -14.61
N TYR A 88 19.89 13.39 -14.49
CA TYR A 88 20.14 12.19 -15.25
C TYR A 88 19.34 11.01 -14.67
N GLU A 89 18.52 10.42 -15.53
CA GLU A 89 17.74 9.21 -15.21
C GLU A 89 18.55 7.95 -15.48
N CYS A 90 18.55 7.04 -14.53
CA CYS A 90 19.15 5.72 -14.73
C CYS A 90 18.24 4.89 -15.65
N PRO A 91 18.77 4.28 -16.73
CA PRO A 91 17.96 3.51 -17.68
C PRO A 91 17.37 2.23 -17.07
N ASP A 92 18.00 1.66 -16.05
CA ASP A 92 17.59 0.39 -15.45
C ASP A 92 16.50 0.56 -14.38
N CYS A 93 16.50 1.68 -13.64
CA CYS A 93 15.53 1.94 -12.56
C CYS A 93 14.52 3.05 -12.86
N GLY A 94 14.78 3.92 -13.83
CA GLY A 94 13.86 4.96 -14.29
C GLY A 94 13.76 6.20 -13.39
N TYR A 95 14.54 6.26 -12.30
CA TYR A 95 14.61 7.41 -11.39
C TYR A 95 15.75 8.38 -11.75
N PRO A 96 15.56 9.70 -11.56
CA PRO A 96 16.64 10.68 -11.64
C PRO A 96 17.53 10.60 -10.40
N THR A 97 18.73 10.06 -10.54
CA THR A 97 19.63 9.79 -9.41
C THR A 97 20.87 10.69 -9.41
N HIS A 98 21.39 11.05 -10.59
CA HIS A 98 22.65 11.78 -10.74
C HIS A 98 22.44 13.11 -11.45
N CYS A 99 23.34 14.07 -11.25
CA CYS A 99 23.25 15.36 -11.94
C CYS A 99 23.71 15.30 -13.41
N SER A 100 24.61 14.37 -13.73
CA SER A 100 25.20 14.17 -15.06
C SER A 100 25.45 12.68 -15.34
N LEU A 101 25.67 12.34 -16.61
CA LEU A 101 26.06 11.00 -17.03
C LEU A 101 27.39 10.58 -16.39
N GLU A 102 28.36 11.50 -16.29
CA GLU A 102 29.67 11.22 -15.71
C GLU A 102 29.57 10.75 -14.25
N HIS A 103 28.80 11.46 -13.43
CA HIS A 103 28.59 11.06 -12.03
C HIS A 103 27.85 9.73 -11.93
N TYR A 104 26.91 9.47 -12.83
CA TYR A 104 26.27 8.15 -12.89
C TYR A 104 27.27 7.04 -13.20
N LEU A 105 28.18 7.25 -14.16
CA LEU A 105 29.20 6.25 -14.51
C LEU A 105 30.19 6.01 -13.36
N GLN A 106 30.56 7.05 -12.62
CA GLN A 106 31.41 6.93 -11.43
C GLN A 106 30.76 6.10 -10.31
N ASP A 107 29.44 6.24 -10.10
CA ASP A 107 28.70 5.53 -9.05
C ASP A 107 28.02 4.25 -9.53
N LYS A 108 28.08 3.92 -10.82
CA LYS A 108 27.28 2.85 -11.45
C LYS A 108 27.37 1.52 -10.70
N GLU A 109 28.58 1.11 -10.36
CA GLU A 109 28.83 -0.15 -9.66
C GLU A 109 28.27 -0.11 -8.23
N LYS A 110 28.40 1.02 -7.52
CA LYS A 110 27.84 1.17 -6.17
C LYS A 110 26.32 1.20 -6.20
N HIS A 111 25.73 1.97 -7.12
CA HIS A 111 24.29 2.03 -7.35
C HIS A 111 23.67 0.65 -7.63
N LYS A 112 24.40 -0.19 -8.36
CA LYS A 112 23.99 -1.57 -8.67
C LYS A 112 24.23 -2.53 -7.50
N ASN A 113 25.44 -2.54 -6.93
CA ASN A 113 25.86 -3.52 -5.92
C ASN A 113 25.17 -3.33 -4.57
N LEU A 114 24.80 -2.09 -4.22
CA LEU A 114 24.06 -1.80 -2.99
C LEU A 114 22.56 -2.18 -3.11
N GLY A 115 22.10 -2.64 -4.28
CA GLY A 115 20.69 -2.97 -4.51
C GLY A 115 19.79 -1.74 -4.64
N THR A 116 20.33 -0.52 -4.59
CA THR A 116 19.54 0.72 -4.75
C THR A 116 18.86 0.76 -6.12
N CYS A 117 19.56 0.32 -7.18
CA CYS A 117 18.99 0.25 -8.52
C CYS A 117 17.79 -0.71 -8.59
N SER A 118 17.88 -1.91 -8.01
CA SER A 118 16.79 -2.88 -8.04
C SER A 118 15.60 -2.43 -7.20
N MET A 119 15.85 -1.85 -6.02
CA MET A 119 14.78 -1.29 -5.18
C MET A 119 14.05 -0.14 -5.87
N LEU A 120 14.77 0.80 -6.48
CA LEU A 120 14.14 1.90 -7.21
C LEU A 120 13.36 1.43 -8.44
N LYS A 121 13.86 0.39 -9.13
CA LYS A 121 13.14 -0.23 -10.24
C LYS A 121 11.82 -0.85 -9.76
N GLN A 122 11.87 -1.62 -8.69
CA GLN A 122 10.69 -2.23 -8.04
C GLN A 122 9.68 -1.16 -7.63
N SER A 123 10.13 -0.10 -6.94
CA SER A 123 9.25 1.03 -6.58
C SER A 123 8.67 1.74 -7.80
N ASN A 124 9.43 1.83 -8.90
CA ASN A 124 8.93 2.43 -10.14
C ASN A 124 7.80 1.57 -10.75
N GLU A 125 8.01 0.26 -10.85
CA GLU A 125 7.01 -0.67 -11.38
C GLU A 125 5.74 -0.69 -10.50
N ASP A 126 5.88 -0.66 -9.18
CA ASP A 126 4.74 -0.63 -8.25
C ASP A 126 3.94 0.66 -8.36
N GLU A 127 4.62 1.81 -8.43
CA GLU A 127 3.93 3.11 -8.57
C GLU A 127 3.15 3.19 -9.90
N HIS A 128 3.63 2.55 -10.96
CA HIS A 128 2.89 2.39 -12.21
C HIS A 128 1.76 1.36 -12.10
N ASP A 129 1.95 0.28 -11.33
CA ASP A 129 0.94 -0.76 -11.13
C ASP A 129 -0.25 -0.23 -10.33
N LEU A 130 0.01 0.49 -9.24
CA LEU A 130 -1.02 1.15 -8.42
C LEU A 130 -1.88 2.14 -9.24
N ARG A 131 -1.29 2.75 -10.27
CA ARG A 131 -1.96 3.70 -11.18
C ARG A 131 -2.48 3.05 -12.47
N SER A 132 -2.17 1.78 -12.71
CA SER A 132 -2.60 1.07 -13.92
C SER A 132 -4.12 0.94 -14.01
N GLY A 133 -4.83 1.10 -12.89
CA GLY A 133 -6.28 0.94 -12.82
C GLY A 133 -6.72 -0.52 -12.89
N ARG A 134 -5.80 -1.48 -12.71
CA ARG A 134 -6.18 -2.87 -12.53
C ARG A 134 -6.94 -3.06 -11.21
N THR A 135 -7.73 -4.12 -11.15
CA THR A 135 -8.30 -4.60 -9.89
C THR A 135 -7.20 -5.23 -9.04
N MET A 136 -6.95 -4.67 -7.87
CA MET A 136 -5.98 -5.19 -6.90
C MET A 136 -6.66 -6.20 -5.98
N ILE A 137 -6.51 -7.48 -6.30
CA ILE A 137 -7.00 -8.59 -5.46
C ILE A 137 -6.32 -8.62 -4.09
N GLU A 138 -5.09 -8.13 -4.00
CA GLU A 138 -4.35 -8.02 -2.75
C GLU A 138 -4.96 -7.02 -1.74
N LEU A 139 -5.79 -6.07 -2.22
CA LEU A 139 -6.50 -5.11 -1.39
C LEU A 139 -7.98 -5.50 -1.20
N ASP A 140 -8.37 -6.69 -1.65
CA ASP A 140 -9.72 -7.21 -1.44
C ASP A 140 -9.81 -7.85 -0.05
N PHE A 141 -10.47 -7.14 0.87
CA PHE A 141 -10.62 -7.59 2.24
C PHE A 141 -11.89 -8.44 2.39
N PRO A 142 -11.81 -9.58 3.11
CA PRO A 142 -12.98 -10.39 3.36
C PRO A 142 -14.00 -9.61 4.19
N SER A 143 -15.28 -9.88 3.91
CA SER A 143 -16.41 -9.22 4.56
C SER A 143 -16.51 -9.52 6.06
N SER A 144 -17.60 -9.08 6.69
CA SER A 144 -17.89 -9.38 8.09
C SER A 144 -17.91 -10.89 8.35
N GLN A 145 -17.27 -11.31 9.43
CA GLN A 145 -17.25 -12.70 9.88
C GLN A 145 -18.68 -13.16 10.26
N PRO A 146 -19.12 -14.34 9.82
CA PRO A 146 -20.41 -14.90 10.25
C PRO A 146 -20.32 -15.38 11.71
N LEU A 147 -21.46 -15.39 12.41
CA LEU A 147 -21.53 -15.73 13.84
C LEU A 147 -21.06 -17.17 14.13
N ASP A 148 -21.27 -18.07 13.19
CA ASP A 148 -21.01 -19.50 13.36
C ASP A 148 -19.55 -19.91 13.10
N GLU A 149 -18.73 -18.99 12.57
CA GLU A 149 -17.33 -19.25 12.24
C GLU A 149 -16.41 -18.66 13.30
N GLN A 150 -15.40 -19.42 13.74
CA GLN A 150 -14.39 -18.95 14.68
C GLN A 150 -13.10 -18.63 13.94
N VAL A 151 -12.54 -17.46 14.21
CA VAL A 151 -11.26 -17.02 13.64
C VAL A 151 -10.13 -17.49 14.53
N ASN A 152 -9.12 -18.07 13.91
CA ASN A 152 -7.92 -18.50 14.62
C ASN A 152 -6.94 -17.33 14.77
N MET A 153 -6.66 -16.94 16.01
CA MET A 153 -5.75 -15.82 16.34
C MET A 153 -4.34 -16.28 16.77
N LEU A 154 -3.98 -17.57 16.60
CA LEU A 154 -2.70 -18.11 17.07
C LEU A 154 -1.49 -17.60 16.29
N ASN A 155 -1.61 -17.47 14.96
CA ASN A 155 -0.58 -16.90 14.08
C ASN A 155 -1.24 -16.19 12.88
N TRP A 156 -0.45 -15.41 12.15
CA TRP A 156 -0.92 -14.63 11.00
C TRP A 156 -1.42 -15.50 9.85
N ASP A 157 -0.76 -16.62 9.57
CA ASP A 157 -1.15 -17.51 8.47
C ASP A 157 -2.53 -18.13 8.70
N LEU A 158 -2.79 -18.65 9.91
CA LEU A 158 -4.09 -19.20 10.28
C LEU A 158 -5.13 -18.10 10.37
N TYR A 159 -4.76 -16.88 10.80
CA TYR A 159 -5.66 -15.74 10.79
C TYR A 159 -6.12 -15.39 9.37
N PHE A 160 -5.17 -15.20 8.44
CA PHE A 160 -5.49 -14.86 7.05
C PHE A 160 -6.28 -15.98 6.37
N TYR A 161 -5.91 -17.24 6.61
CA TYR A 161 -6.64 -18.38 6.09
C TYR A 161 -8.07 -18.46 6.64
N THR A 162 -8.26 -18.42 7.95
CA THR A 162 -9.60 -18.56 8.58
C THR A 162 -10.49 -17.33 8.35
N ARG A 163 -9.92 -16.15 8.09
CA ARG A 163 -10.69 -14.98 7.66
C ARG A 163 -11.02 -14.97 6.18
N GLY A 164 -10.48 -15.90 5.39
CA GLY A 164 -10.74 -16.01 3.95
C GLY A 164 -10.06 -14.94 3.12
N PHE A 165 -8.86 -14.51 3.49
CA PHE A 165 -8.06 -13.62 2.65
C PHE A 165 -7.58 -14.35 1.38
N PRO A 166 -7.50 -13.67 0.22
CA PRO A 166 -6.94 -14.26 -0.98
C PRO A 166 -5.45 -14.59 -0.78
N SER A 167 -5.00 -15.69 -1.39
CA SER A 167 -3.57 -16.01 -1.43
C SER A 167 -2.82 -15.02 -2.31
N MET A 168 -1.63 -14.62 -1.87
CA MET A 168 -0.73 -13.75 -2.63
C MET A 168 0.40 -14.58 -3.22
N ASP A 169 0.27 -14.95 -4.48
CA ASP A 169 1.22 -15.87 -5.15
C ASP A 169 2.33 -15.13 -5.93
N ASN A 170 2.28 -13.81 -5.99
CA ASN A 170 3.22 -12.99 -6.74
C ASN A 170 3.97 -12.03 -5.79
N ASP A 171 5.30 -12.00 -5.88
CA ASP A 171 6.17 -11.09 -5.13
C ASP A 171 5.75 -9.62 -5.28
N ARG A 172 5.19 -9.24 -6.43
CA ARG A 172 4.65 -7.89 -6.63
C ARG A 172 3.42 -7.61 -5.78
N SER A 173 2.48 -8.54 -5.71
CA SER A 173 1.29 -8.40 -4.87
C SER A 173 1.65 -8.33 -3.40
N VAL A 174 2.65 -9.11 -2.97
CA VAL A 174 3.15 -9.08 -1.58
C VAL A 174 3.74 -7.71 -1.22
N ARG A 175 4.40 -7.01 -2.15
CA ARG A 175 4.99 -5.68 -1.89
C ARG A 175 3.97 -4.56 -1.72
N HIS A 176 2.70 -4.78 -2.07
CA HIS A 176 1.64 -3.79 -1.91
C HIS A 176 0.95 -3.83 -0.53
N VAL A 177 1.22 -4.86 0.29
CA VAL A 177 0.62 -5.10 1.61
C VAL A 177 1.62 -4.79 2.71
#